data_AF-A0A512BBM3-F1
#
_entry.id   AF-A0A512BBM3-F1
#
_cell.length_a   1.000
_cell.length_b   1.000
_cell.length_c   1.000
_cell.angle_alpha   90.00
_cell.angle_beta   90.00
_cell.angle_gamma   90.00
#
_symmetry.space_group_name_H-M   'P 1'
#
loop_
_entity.id
_entity.type
_entity.pdbx_description
1 polymer ?
#
loop_
_entity_poly.entity_id
_entity_poly.type
_entity_poly.pdbx_seq_one_letter_code
_entity_poly.pdbx_strand_id
1 'polypeptide(L)'
;METNLLSPLASKNNEWYSEEFIYSSMVTYLKENGYKVQKENRPKEGEKPERIIIASKFFQKEIIEVKGFPYYHPNHLHAVAPKAVQAKSWFTEALFNSFVNFSSFDNNEVAMAVPNVGRYQAIIKNLNDYFTINDLYFKIYLVNEDGSVEVSNLNQKYLQVVP
;
A
#
# COMPACT_ATOMS: atom_id res chain seq x y z
N MET A 1 10.21 32.71 -33.24
CA MET A 1 10.05 33.47 -31.98
C MET A 1 8.72 33.02 -31.40
N GLU A 2 8.72 31.92 -30.65
CA GLU A 2 8.99 31.90 -29.18
C GLU A 2 7.86 32.60 -28.41
N THR A 3 7.20 32.04 -27.42
CA THR A 3 7.23 30.73 -26.75
C THR A 3 5.93 30.66 -25.95
N ASN A 4 5.24 29.51 -25.96
CA ASN A 4 4.15 29.23 -25.04
C ASN A 4 4.68 29.34 -23.60
N LEU A 5 4.02 30.17 -22.80
CA LEU A 5 4.21 30.29 -21.36
C LEU A 5 3.85 28.95 -20.71
N LEU A 6 4.87 28.12 -20.49
CA LEU A 6 4.80 27.04 -19.53
C LEU A 6 4.57 27.69 -18.16
N SER A 7 3.40 27.45 -17.60
CA SER A 7 3.15 27.65 -16.19
C SER A 7 4.22 26.90 -15.39
N PRO A 8 4.75 27.49 -14.30
CA PRO A 8 5.67 26.76 -13.44
C PRO A 8 4.84 25.68 -12.76
N LEU A 9 4.95 24.44 -13.25
CA LEU A 9 4.53 23.26 -12.53
C LEU A 9 5.13 23.37 -11.15
N ALA A 10 4.23 23.53 -10.18
CA ALA A 10 4.50 23.54 -8.77
C ALA A 10 5.60 22.53 -8.45
N SER A 11 6.62 22.98 -7.71
CA SER A 11 7.64 22.15 -7.11
C SER A 11 7.01 20.89 -6.51
N LYS A 12 7.10 19.76 -7.23
CA LYS A 12 6.61 18.46 -6.76
C LYS A 12 7.45 18.07 -5.55
N ASN A 13 6.90 18.29 -4.36
CA ASN A 13 7.25 17.49 -3.19
C ASN A 13 6.87 16.05 -3.54
N ASN A 14 7.84 15.30 -4.07
CA ASN A 14 7.66 13.97 -4.64
C ASN A 14 7.66 12.92 -3.49
N GLU A 15 6.72 13.06 -2.56
CA GLU A 15 6.52 12.09 -1.47
C GLU A 15 5.77 10.87 -2.00
N TRP A 16 6.40 10.14 -2.93
CA TRP A 16 5.82 8.95 -3.57
C TRP A 16 5.52 7.84 -2.56
N TYR A 17 6.17 7.87 -1.40
CA TYR A 17 5.91 6.98 -0.28
C TYR A 17 4.79 7.45 0.66
N SER A 18 4.13 8.57 0.39
CA SER A 18 3.01 9.08 1.19
C SER A 18 1.74 8.26 0.97
N GLU A 19 0.92 8.10 2.00
CA GLU A 19 -0.37 7.40 1.88
C GLU A 19 -1.28 7.98 0.79
N GLU A 20 -1.20 9.28 0.51
CA GLU A 20 -1.95 9.93 -0.58
C GLU A 20 -1.50 9.45 -1.96
N PHE A 21 -0.20 9.38 -2.19
CA PHE A 21 0.35 8.89 -3.45
C PHE A 21 0.03 7.41 -3.66
N ILE A 22 0.21 6.59 -2.61
CA ILE A 22 -0.09 5.16 -2.65
C ILE A 22 -1.57 4.94 -2.94
N TYR A 23 -2.46 5.66 -2.24
CA TYR A 23 -3.90 5.59 -2.47
C TYR A 23 -4.26 5.94 -3.91
N SER A 24 -3.75 7.06 -4.43
CA SER A 24 -4.05 7.53 -5.78
C SER A 24 -3.58 6.55 -6.85
N SER A 25 -2.37 6.01 -6.69
CA SER A 25 -1.80 5.01 -7.60
C SER A 25 -2.62 3.72 -7.61
N MET A 26 -3.02 3.25 -6.42
CA MET A 26 -3.89 2.08 -6.28
C MET A 26 -5.26 2.28 -6.94
N VAL A 27 -5.90 3.44 -6.75
CA VAL A 27 -7.20 3.72 -7.37
C VAL A 27 -7.10 3.71 -8.90
N THR A 28 -6.01 4.25 -9.46
CA THR A 28 -5.74 4.21 -10.91
C THR A 28 -5.56 2.78 -11.38
N TYR A 29 -4.63 2.04 -10.76
CA TYR A 29 -4.36 0.63 -11.07
C TYR A 29 -5.62 -0.24 -11.04
N LEU A 30 -6.43 -0.13 -9.97
CA LEU A 30 -7.65 -0.91 -9.81
C LEU A 30 -8.66 -0.62 -10.94
N LYS A 31 -8.86 0.65 -11.28
CA LYS A 31 -9.78 1.04 -12.38
C LYS A 31 -9.30 0.53 -13.73
N GLU A 32 -8.00 0.67 -14.03
CA GLU A 32 -7.39 0.16 -15.26
C GLU A 32 -7.50 -1.36 -15.36
N ASN A 33 -7.51 -2.05 -14.22
CA ASN A 33 -7.73 -3.50 -14.13
C ASN A 33 -9.21 -3.88 -13.99
N GLY A 34 -10.15 -2.98 -14.28
CA GLY A 34 -11.58 -3.28 -14.37
C GLY A 34 -12.31 -3.42 -13.02
N TYR A 35 -11.71 -2.95 -11.93
CA TYR A 35 -12.40 -2.86 -10.65
C TYR A 35 -13.29 -1.61 -10.59
N LYS A 36 -14.43 -1.74 -9.91
CA LYS A 36 -15.23 -0.61 -9.45
C LYS A 36 -14.75 -0.22 -8.05
N VAL A 37 -14.10 0.93 -7.94
CA VAL A 37 -13.69 1.48 -6.63
C VAL A 37 -14.88 2.21 -6.00
N GLN A 38 -15.28 1.79 -4.81
CA GLN A 38 -16.31 2.45 -4.01
C GLN A 38 -15.72 3.73 -3.41
N LYS A 39 -16.45 4.82 -3.60
CA LYS A 39 -16.09 6.13 -3.05
C LYS A 39 -16.75 6.22 -1.67
N GLU A 40 -16.13 5.67 -0.63
CA GLU A 40 -16.69 5.74 0.72
C GLU A 40 -16.00 6.70 1.67
N ASN A 41 -16.75 7.02 2.72
CA ASN A 41 -16.87 8.32 3.33
C ASN A 41 -15.72 8.70 4.26
N ARG A 42 -15.62 10.02 4.44
CA ARG A 42 -14.82 10.67 5.48
C ARG A 42 -14.94 9.91 6.82
N PRO A 43 -13.85 9.78 7.56
CA PRO A 43 -13.85 9.16 8.88
C PRO A 43 -14.86 9.89 9.77
N LYS A 44 -15.41 9.17 10.77
CA LYS A 44 -16.19 9.81 11.82
C LYS A 44 -15.34 10.86 12.52
N GLU A 45 -15.96 11.96 12.92
CA GLU A 45 -15.30 13.09 13.57
C GLU A 45 -14.53 12.61 14.81
N GLY A 46 -13.20 12.76 14.80
CA GLY A 46 -12.30 12.34 15.89
C GLY A 46 -11.44 11.10 15.62
N GLU A 47 -11.70 10.33 14.57
CA GLU A 47 -10.84 9.20 14.16
C GLU A 47 -9.85 9.65 13.08
N LYS A 48 -8.59 9.24 13.20
CA LYS A 48 -7.67 9.34 12.05
C LYS A 48 -8.25 8.48 10.94
N PRO A 49 -8.46 9.00 9.72
CA PRO A 49 -8.91 8.17 8.61
C PRO A 49 -7.86 7.10 8.34
N GLU A 50 -8.15 5.85 8.66
CA GLU A 50 -7.49 4.75 7.99
C GLU A 50 -7.78 4.88 6.50
N ARG A 51 -6.71 4.89 5.68
CA ARG A 51 -6.86 5.01 4.24
C ARG A 51 -7.24 3.65 3.66
N ILE A 52 -8.54 3.40 3.61
CA ILE A 52 -9.08 2.13 3.09
C ILE A 52 -9.61 2.34 1.67
N ILE A 53 -9.29 1.41 0.78
CA ILE A 53 -9.90 1.30 -0.56
C ILE A 53 -10.82 0.08 -0.56
N ILE A 54 -12.08 0.29 -0.93
CA ILE A 54 -13.02 -0.79 -1.17
C ILE A 54 -13.21 -0.90 -2.68
N ALA A 55 -12.87 -2.05 -3.26
CA ALA A 55 -12.95 -2.29 -4.70
C ALA A 55 -13.73 -3.57 -4.98
N SER A 56 -14.43 -3.64 -6.11
CA SER A 56 -15.12 -4.88 -6.52
C SER A 56 -14.95 -5.19 -7.99
N LYS A 57 -14.82 -6.48 -8.30
CA LYS A 57 -14.69 -7.04 -9.64
C LYS A 57 -15.23 -8.47 -9.66
N PHE A 58 -16.09 -8.82 -10.62
CA PHE A 58 -16.64 -10.18 -10.79
C PHE A 58 -17.14 -10.87 -9.49
N PHE A 59 -18.06 -10.23 -8.77
CA PHE A 59 -18.62 -10.71 -7.48
C PHE A 59 -17.64 -10.80 -6.31
N GLN A 60 -16.37 -10.48 -6.52
CA GLN A 60 -15.36 -10.37 -5.49
C GLN A 60 -15.25 -8.92 -5.02
N LYS A 61 -15.21 -8.75 -3.70
CA LYS A 61 -14.96 -7.46 -3.06
C LYS A 61 -13.62 -7.54 -2.33
N GLU A 62 -12.78 -6.55 -2.57
CA GLU A 62 -11.48 -6.38 -1.94
C GLU A 62 -11.52 -5.16 -1.01
N ILE A 63 -11.02 -5.33 0.20
CA ILE A 63 -10.79 -4.25 1.16
C ILE A 63 -9.28 -4.11 1.35
N ILE A 64 -8.75 -2.94 1.01
CA ILE A 64 -7.32 -2.69 0.91
C ILE A 64 -6.95 -1.57 1.87
N GLU A 65 -6.16 -1.87 2.89
CA GLU A 65 -5.59 -0.85 3.77
C GLU A 65 -4.32 -0.26 3.14
N VAL A 66 -4.26 1.07 3.05
CA VAL A 66 -3.12 1.81 2.49
C VAL A 66 -2.23 2.33 3.62
N LYS A 67 -0.92 2.05 3.52
CA LYS A 67 0.10 2.65 4.39
C LYS A 67 1.23 3.26 3.58
N GLY A 68 1.72 4.40 4.05
CA GLY A 68 2.92 5.05 3.53
C GLY A 68 4.18 4.48 4.18
N PHE A 69 5.33 5.06 3.86
CA PHE A 69 6.57 4.78 4.57
C PHE A 69 6.98 5.99 5.42
N PRO A 70 7.49 5.78 6.64
CA PRO A 70 8.06 6.87 7.42
C PRO A 70 9.39 7.26 6.78
N TYR A 71 9.38 8.17 5.80
CA TYR A 71 10.58 8.85 5.32
C TYR A 71 10.65 10.25 5.91
N TYR A 72 11.88 10.68 6.13
CA TYR A 72 12.22 11.92 6.82
C TYR A 72 12.33 13.08 5.83
N HIS A 73 11.75 14.24 6.18
CA HIS A 73 11.92 15.47 5.41
C HIS A 73 13.30 16.10 5.66
N PRO A 74 14.13 16.33 4.64
CA PRO A 74 15.44 16.97 4.80
C PRO A 74 15.39 18.42 5.32
N ASN A 75 14.22 19.05 5.42
CA ASN A 75 14.08 20.44 5.89
C ASN A 75 14.11 20.62 7.42
N HIS A 76 14.26 19.56 8.21
CA HIS A 76 14.39 19.67 9.67
C HIS A 76 15.82 19.34 10.11
N LEU A 77 16.72 20.32 10.17
CA LEU A 77 18.16 20.24 10.57
C LEU A 77 18.56 19.34 11.76
N HIS A 78 17.63 18.69 12.48
CA HIS A 78 17.88 17.81 13.62
C HIS A 78 17.28 16.41 13.53
N ALA A 79 16.67 16.00 12.42
CA ALA A 79 15.84 14.80 12.49
C ALA A 79 16.56 13.48 12.19
N VAL A 80 16.31 12.58 13.14
CA VAL A 80 16.88 11.27 13.28
C VAL A 80 16.30 10.37 12.19
N ALA A 81 17.15 9.59 11.54
CA ALA A 81 16.72 8.62 10.54
C ALA A 81 15.53 7.79 11.06
N PRO A 82 14.47 7.58 10.26
CA PRO A 82 13.30 6.84 10.69
C PRO A 82 13.71 5.42 11.06
N LYS A 83 13.59 5.11 12.37
CA LYS A 83 14.03 3.85 12.95
C LYS A 83 13.31 2.72 12.23
N ALA A 84 14.03 1.66 11.85
CA ALA A 84 13.48 0.44 11.23
C ALA A 84 12.23 -0.11 11.96
N VAL A 85 12.16 0.16 13.26
CA VAL A 85 11.03 -0.14 14.15
C VAL A 85 9.70 0.46 13.65
N GLN A 86 9.67 1.66 13.10
CA GLN A 86 8.41 2.33 12.70
C GLN A 86 7.74 1.66 11.51
N ALA A 87 8.50 1.38 10.44
CA ALA A 87 7.95 0.70 9.27
C ALA A 87 7.47 -0.72 9.61
N LYS A 88 8.20 -1.45 10.46
CA LYS A 88 7.75 -2.74 10.98
C LYS A 88 6.45 -2.60 11.76
N SER A 89 6.35 -1.62 12.66
CA SER A 89 5.14 -1.34 13.42
C SER A 89 3.95 -1.06 12.51
N TRP A 90 4.10 -0.18 11.51
CA TRP A 90 3.02 0.16 10.58
C TRP A 90 2.58 -1.02 9.72
N PHE A 91 3.54 -1.85 9.28
CA PHE A 91 3.21 -3.07 8.54
C PHE A 91 2.43 -4.06 9.41
N THR A 92 2.92 -4.32 10.63
CA THR A 92 2.29 -5.26 11.57
C THR A 92 0.90 -4.78 12.00
N GLU A 93 0.75 -3.48 12.26
CA GLU A 93 -0.53 -2.86 12.58
C GLU A 93 -1.52 -3.01 11.42
N ALA A 94 -1.12 -2.67 10.19
CA ALA A 94 -1.98 -2.83 9.03
C ALA A 94 -2.35 -4.29 8.74
N LEU A 95 -1.41 -5.22 8.88
CA LEU A 95 -1.68 -6.64 8.73
C LEU A 95 -2.66 -7.13 9.81
N PHE A 96 -2.48 -6.71 11.06
CA PHE A 96 -3.39 -7.08 12.16
C PHE A 96 -4.77 -6.46 11.98
N ASN A 97 -4.86 -5.16 11.67
CA ASN A 97 -6.12 -4.46 11.40
C ASN A 97 -6.86 -5.09 10.24
N SER A 98 -6.13 -5.48 9.20
CA SER A 98 -6.67 -6.22 8.08
C SER A 98 -7.39 -7.51 8.51
N PHE A 99 -6.79 -8.30 9.41
CA PHE A 99 -7.43 -9.50 9.93
C PHE A 99 -8.57 -9.22 10.91
N VAL A 100 -8.41 -8.25 11.81
CA VAL A 100 -9.38 -8.00 12.89
C VAL A 100 -10.60 -7.23 12.40
N ASN A 101 -10.38 -6.10 11.72
CA ASN A 101 -11.44 -5.17 11.35
C ASN A 101 -12.29 -5.69 10.19
N PHE A 102 -11.73 -6.55 9.34
CA PHE A 102 -12.43 -7.05 8.17
C PHE A 102 -12.87 -8.52 8.28
N SER A 103 -12.64 -9.17 9.42
CA SER A 103 -13.12 -10.53 9.73
C SER A 103 -14.64 -10.70 9.68
N SER A 104 -15.39 -9.60 9.82
CA SER A 104 -16.86 -9.59 9.89
C SER A 104 -17.55 -9.46 8.54
N PHE A 105 -16.79 -9.29 7.44
CA PHE A 105 -17.38 -9.19 6.12
C PHE A 105 -17.24 -10.51 5.35
N ASP A 106 -18.31 -11.28 5.30
CA ASP A 106 -18.37 -12.53 4.54
C ASP A 106 -17.94 -12.35 3.07
N ASN A 107 -17.10 -13.25 2.57
CA ASN A 107 -16.59 -13.33 1.18
C ASN A 107 -15.78 -12.13 0.65
N ASN A 108 -15.22 -11.30 1.51
CA ASN A 108 -14.27 -10.26 1.07
C ASN A 108 -12.83 -10.75 1.15
N GLU A 109 -12.04 -10.42 0.13
CA GLU A 109 -10.60 -10.52 0.23
C GLU A 109 -10.03 -9.29 0.93
N VAL A 110 -9.11 -9.52 1.86
CA VAL A 110 -8.39 -8.45 2.54
C VAL A 110 -6.99 -8.35 1.96
N ALA A 111 -6.54 -7.13 1.74
CA ALA A 111 -5.23 -6.82 1.22
C ALA A 111 -4.64 -5.57 1.87
N MET A 112 -3.37 -5.30 1.59
CA MET A 112 -2.74 -4.03 1.93
C MET A 112 -2.01 -3.44 0.73
N ALA A 113 -1.83 -2.11 0.73
CA ALA A 113 -1.02 -1.40 -0.24
C ALA A 113 0.07 -0.59 0.47
N VAL A 114 1.32 -0.78 0.04
CA VAL A 114 2.50 -0.12 0.63
C VAL A 114 3.48 0.29 -0.46
N PRO A 115 4.38 1.27 -0.22
CA PRO A 115 5.44 1.59 -1.17
C PRO A 115 6.40 0.42 -1.39
N ASN A 116 6.89 0.27 -2.62
CA ASN A 116 7.87 -0.76 -2.98
C ASN A 116 9.28 -0.37 -2.53
N VAL A 117 9.53 -0.47 -1.23
CA VAL A 117 10.84 -0.20 -0.63
C VAL A 117 11.43 -1.47 -0.04
N GLY A 118 12.75 -1.58 -0.07
CA GLY A 118 13.47 -2.78 0.39
C GLY A 118 13.12 -3.22 1.81
N ARG A 119 12.68 -2.29 2.68
CA ARG A 119 12.25 -2.63 4.04
C ARG A 119 10.92 -3.39 4.09
N TYR A 120 9.93 -3.01 3.28
CA TYR A 120 8.68 -3.79 3.20
C TYR A 120 8.92 -5.11 2.48
N GLN A 121 9.73 -5.12 1.42
CA GLN A 121 10.15 -6.37 0.76
C GLN A 121 10.81 -7.35 1.75
N ALA A 122 11.70 -6.87 2.62
CA ALA A 122 12.34 -7.71 3.64
C ALA A 122 11.32 -8.29 4.65
N ILE A 123 10.33 -7.50 5.08
CA ILE A 123 9.26 -7.99 5.96
C ILE A 123 8.43 -9.06 5.25
N ILE A 124 8.00 -8.80 4.01
CA ILE A 124 7.23 -9.73 3.18
C ILE A 124 7.97 -11.05 3.01
N LYS A 125 9.26 -11.00 2.66
CA LYS A 125 10.11 -12.18 2.52
C LYS A 125 10.16 -13.00 3.81
N ASN A 126 10.31 -12.36 4.97
CA ASN A 126 10.37 -13.05 6.26
C ASN A 126 9.04 -13.70 6.66
N LEU A 127 7.90 -13.16 6.21
CA LEU A 127 6.57 -13.72 6.50
C LEU A 127 6.16 -14.81 5.51
N ASN A 128 6.73 -14.81 4.30
CA ASN A 128 6.28 -15.66 3.22
C ASN A 128 6.34 -17.16 3.56
N ASP A 129 7.41 -17.61 4.21
CA ASP A 129 7.55 -19.03 4.57
C ASP A 129 6.45 -19.48 5.54
N TYR A 130 6.12 -18.64 6.54
CA TYR A 130 5.04 -18.93 7.47
C TYR A 130 3.69 -19.01 6.77
N PHE A 131 3.38 -18.05 5.89
CA PHE A 131 2.13 -18.06 5.12
C PHE A 131 2.05 -19.27 4.18
N THR A 132 3.17 -19.62 3.54
CA THR A 132 3.26 -20.77 2.62
C THR A 132 3.06 -22.10 3.35
N ILE A 133 3.73 -22.30 4.50
CA ILE A 133 3.65 -23.55 5.27
C ILE A 133 2.24 -23.78 5.83
N ASN A 134 1.53 -22.70 6.19
CA ASN A 134 0.21 -22.77 6.82
C ASN A 134 -0.96 -22.55 5.84
N ASP A 135 -0.70 -22.51 4.53
CA ASP A 135 -1.71 -22.27 3.48
C ASP A 135 -2.57 -21.01 3.75
N LEU A 136 -1.93 -19.97 4.28
CA LEU A 136 -2.56 -18.67 4.52
C LEU A 136 -2.40 -17.80 3.29
N TYR A 137 -3.40 -17.01 2.93
CA TYR A 137 -3.32 -16.09 1.81
C TYR A 137 -3.50 -14.65 2.28
N PHE A 138 -2.60 -13.77 1.86
CA PHE A 138 -2.75 -12.33 2.06
C PHE A 138 -2.12 -11.54 0.92
N LYS A 139 -2.93 -10.73 0.24
CA LYS A 139 -2.52 -9.96 -0.93
C LYS A 139 -1.87 -8.63 -0.52
N ILE A 140 -0.76 -8.31 -1.16
CA ILE A 140 0.01 -7.08 -0.93
C ILE A 140 0.25 -6.40 -2.27
N TYR A 141 -0.16 -5.15 -2.37
CA TYR A 141 0.15 -4.26 -3.48
C TYR A 141 1.38 -3.43 -3.14
N LEU A 142 2.41 -3.53 -3.97
CA LEU A 142 3.65 -2.77 -3.87
C LEU A 142 3.64 -1.64 -4.90
N VAL A 143 3.60 -0.39 -4.45
CA VAL A 143 3.53 0.79 -5.32
C VAL A 143 4.92 1.38 -5.53
N ASN A 144 5.33 1.49 -6.79
CA ASN A 144 6.62 2.05 -7.19
C ASN A 144 6.60 3.58 -7.24
N GLU A 145 7.78 4.20 -7.32
CA GLU A 145 7.94 5.66 -7.39
C GLU A 145 7.26 6.28 -8.63
N ASP A 146 7.15 5.53 -9.72
CA ASP A 146 6.45 5.95 -10.94
C ASP A 146 4.92 5.78 -10.87
N GLY A 147 4.40 5.23 -9.77
CA GLY A 147 2.98 4.93 -9.57
C GLY A 147 2.53 3.57 -10.13
N SER A 148 3.43 2.79 -10.74
CA SER A 148 3.12 1.41 -11.12
C SER A 148 2.92 0.53 -9.88
N VAL A 149 2.13 -0.54 -10.03
CA VAL A 149 1.75 -1.42 -8.93
C VAL A 149 2.13 -2.86 -9.24
N GLU A 150 2.90 -3.47 -8.36
CA GLU A 150 3.22 -4.90 -8.35
C GLU A 150 2.33 -5.63 -7.35
N VAL A 151 1.86 -6.83 -7.72
CA VAL A 151 1.04 -7.67 -6.83
C VAL A 151 1.91 -8.79 -6.27
N SER A 152 2.07 -8.81 -4.95
CA SER A 152 2.73 -9.87 -4.20
C SER A 152 1.72 -10.55 -3.29
N ASN A 153 1.69 -11.88 -3.26
CA ASN A 153 0.90 -12.62 -2.28
C ASN A 153 1.83 -13.24 -1.23
N LEU A 154 1.53 -13.04 0.06
CA LEU A 154 2.11 -13.86 1.11
C LEU A 154 1.55 -15.27 0.95
N ASN A 155 2.45 -16.22 0.67
CA ASN A 155 2.23 -17.60 0.17
C ASN A 155 2.60 -17.85 -1.29
N GLN A 156 3.22 -16.88 -1.97
CA GLN A 156 3.91 -17.22 -3.20
C GLN A 156 4.99 -18.24 -2.87
N LYS A 157 4.81 -19.46 -3.37
CA LYS A 157 5.94 -20.36 -3.57
C LYS A 157 6.87 -19.58 -4.48
N TYR A 158 7.96 -19.02 -3.93
CA TYR A 158 9.05 -18.56 -4.77
C TYR A 158 9.29 -19.71 -5.73
N LEU A 159 9.09 -19.46 -7.04
CA LEU A 159 9.61 -20.34 -8.06
C LEU A 159 11.10 -20.37 -7.76
N GLN A 160 11.52 -21.36 -6.98
CA GLN A 160 12.93 -21.67 -6.84
C GLN A 160 13.34 -22.02 -8.25
N VAL A 161 14.00 -21.07 -8.90
CA VAL A 161 14.82 -21.37 -10.06
C VAL A 161 15.87 -22.31 -9.49
N VAL A 162 15.62 -23.60 -9.65
CA VAL A 162 16.58 -24.65 -9.34
C VAL A 162 17.80 -24.35 -10.23
N PRO A 163 19.02 -24.25 -9.65
CA PRO A 163 20.24 -24.06 -10.43
C PRO A 163 20.45 -25.12 -11.52
#